data_AF-A0AA95FF68-F1
#
_entry.id   AF-A0AA95FF68-F1
#
_cell.length_a   1.000
_cell.length_b   1.000
_cell.length_c   1.000
_cell.angle_alpha   90.00
_cell.angle_beta   90.00
_cell.angle_gamma   90.00
#
_symmetry.space_group_name_H-M   'P 1'
#
loop_
_entity.id
_entity.type
_entity.pdbx_description
1 polymer ?
#
loop_
_entity_poly.entity_id
_entity_poly.type
_entity_poly.pdbx_seq_one_letter_code
_entity_poly.pdbx_strand_id
1 'polypeptide(L)'
;MKFFISIFIIFTIAIRPVLPLVNYAVNYDYIVKNLCENRNIPQSTCKGKCYVEKELAKTEKQSNNSQNIKINGLDVFLFQEILSFSDKNQFDIPIKKSNSHDVGFYPSEYFTRIFHPPLV
;
A
#
# COMPACT_ATOMS: atom_id res chain seq x y z
N MET A 1 -16.15 -21.00 -3.45
CA MET A 1 -15.28 -20.80 -4.63
C MET A 1 -14.75 -19.38 -4.74
N LYS A 2 -15.59 -18.33 -4.83
CA LYS A 2 -15.14 -16.92 -4.90
C LYS A 2 -14.17 -16.49 -3.79
N PHE A 3 -14.38 -16.95 -2.56
CA PHE A 3 -13.50 -16.63 -1.42
C PHE A 3 -12.07 -17.17 -1.60
N PHE A 4 -11.92 -18.41 -2.07
CA PHE A 4 -10.61 -19.00 -2.37
C PHE A 4 -9.89 -18.28 -3.51
N ILE A 5 -10.65 -17.82 -4.51
CA ILE A 5 -10.12 -17.04 -5.64
C ILE A 5 -9.63 -15.67 -5.14
N SER A 6 -10.39 -15.00 -4.28
CA SER A 6 -9.98 -13.72 -3.67
C SER A 6 -8.71 -13.87 -2.83
N ILE A 7 -8.65 -14.90 -1.97
CA ILE A 7 -7.44 -15.22 -1.18
C ILE A 7 -6.23 -15.48 -2.08
N PHE A 8 -6.42 -16.24 -3.17
CA PHE A 8 -5.34 -16.55 -4.09
C PHE A 8 -4.79 -15.26 -4.75
N ILE A 9 -5.67 -14.35 -5.18
CA ILE A 9 -5.26 -13.07 -5.77
C ILE A 9 -4.45 -12.24 -4.76
N ILE A 10 -4.94 -12.10 -3.53
CA ILE A 10 -4.25 -11.35 -2.46
C ILE A 10 -2.87 -11.95 -2.19
N PHE A 11 -2.79 -13.28 -2.11
CA PHE A 11 -1.54 -14.00 -1.87
C PHE A 11 -0.49 -13.75 -2.96
N THR A 12 -0.91 -13.74 -4.25
CA THR A 12 0.02 -13.49 -5.36
C THR A 12 0.60 -12.07 -5.38
N ILE A 13 -0.13 -11.09 -4.83
CA ILE A 13 0.36 -9.71 -4.70
C ILE A 13 1.34 -9.63 -3.51
N ALA A 14 0.98 -10.25 -2.40
CA ALA A 14 1.77 -10.23 -1.17
C ALA A 14 3.11 -10.98 -1.28
N ILE A 15 3.19 -12.01 -2.14
CA ILE A 15 4.41 -12.83 -2.24
C ILE A 15 5.57 -12.13 -2.95
N ARG A 16 5.28 -11.16 -3.84
CA ARG A 16 6.29 -10.46 -4.65
C ARG A 16 7.45 -9.87 -3.84
N PRO A 17 7.23 -9.07 -2.78
CA PRO A 17 8.32 -8.53 -1.96
C PRO A 17 9.02 -9.58 -1.09
N VAL A 18 8.41 -10.75 -0.89
CA VAL A 18 8.95 -11.81 -0.01
C VAL A 18 9.97 -12.68 -0.74
N LEU A 19 9.86 -12.83 -2.07
CA LEU A 19 10.74 -13.70 -2.87
C LEU A 19 12.24 -13.40 -2.72
N PRO A 20 12.72 -12.14 -2.76
CA PRO A 20 14.14 -11.85 -2.59
C PRO A 20 14.67 -12.23 -1.20
N LEU A 21 13.85 -12.11 -0.16
CA LEU A 21 14.21 -12.49 1.22
C LEU A 21 14.34 -14.00 1.37
N VAL A 22 13.43 -14.76 0.75
CA VAL A 22 13.51 -16.23 0.72
C VAL A 22 14.75 -16.68 -0.04
N ASN A 23 15.02 -16.09 -1.21
CA ASN A 23 16.22 -16.38 -1.98
C ASN A 23 17.49 -16.08 -1.16
N TYR A 24 17.49 -14.98 -0.40
CA TYR A 24 18.58 -14.64 0.49
C TYR A 24 18.79 -15.65 1.63
N ALA A 25 17.70 -16.13 2.24
CA ALA A 25 17.79 -17.11 3.32
C ALA A 25 18.29 -18.47 2.81
N VAL A 26 17.81 -18.93 1.65
CA VAL A 26 18.17 -20.23 1.08
C VAL A 26 19.59 -20.22 0.50
N ASN A 27 19.95 -19.15 -0.22
CA ASN A 27 21.23 -19.04 -0.93
C ASN A 27 22.23 -18.10 -0.22
N TYR A 28 22.12 -17.98 1.11
CA TYR A 28 22.90 -17.02 1.89
C TYR A 28 24.40 -17.09 1.59
N ASP A 29 25.01 -18.26 1.71
CA ASP A 29 26.45 -18.45 1.50
C ASP A 29 26.90 -18.07 0.08
N TYR A 30 26.09 -18.43 -0.92
CA TYR A 30 26.36 -18.10 -2.31
C TYR A 30 26.33 -16.59 -2.53
N ILE A 31 25.33 -15.91 -1.97
CA ILE A 31 25.15 -14.47 -2.09
C ILE A 31 26.31 -13.74 -1.40
N VAL A 32 26.67 -14.13 -0.18
CA VAL A 32 27.77 -13.49 0.55
C VAL A 32 29.11 -13.68 -0.16
N LYS A 33 29.38 -14.87 -0.70
CA LYS A 33 30.67 -15.18 -1.35
C LYS A 33 30.79 -14.60 -2.76
N ASN A 34 29.71 -14.54 -3.53
CA ASN A 34 29.77 -14.24 -4.98
C ASN A 34 29.09 -12.92 -5.37
N LEU A 35 27.95 -12.58 -4.76
CA LEU A 35 27.11 -11.45 -5.16
C LEU A 35 27.28 -10.20 -4.27
N CYS A 36 27.81 -10.37 -3.06
CA CYS A 36 28.08 -9.24 -2.17
C CYS A 36 29.24 -8.38 -2.72
N GLU A 37 28.98 -7.09 -2.87
CA GLU A 37 29.94 -6.10 -3.38
C GLU A 37 31.02 -5.77 -2.35
N ASN A 38 30.63 -5.77 -1.07
CA ASN A 38 31.51 -5.46 0.05
C ASN A 38 32.23 -6.69 0.62
N ARG A 39 32.27 -7.82 -0.11
CA ARG A 39 32.87 -9.07 0.36
C ARG A 39 34.38 -8.98 0.63
N ASN A 40 35.07 -8.05 -0.01
CA ASN A 40 36.52 -7.86 0.12
C ASN A 40 36.88 -6.87 1.24
N ILE A 41 35.90 -6.23 1.87
CA ILE A 41 36.13 -5.28 2.96
C ILE A 41 36.26 -6.09 4.27
N PRO A 42 37.45 -6.11 4.90
CA PRO A 42 37.62 -6.82 6.16
C PRO A 42 36.67 -6.27 7.21
N GLN A 43 36.08 -7.14 8.03
CA GLN A 43 35.11 -6.79 9.09
C GLN A 43 33.80 -6.14 8.59
N SER A 44 33.44 -6.28 7.30
CA SER A 44 32.17 -5.77 6.79
C SER A 44 30.95 -6.42 7.46
N THR A 45 29.98 -5.59 7.86
CA THR A 45 28.68 -6.02 8.37
C THR A 45 27.63 -6.23 7.27
N CYS A 46 27.99 -6.01 6.00
CA CYS A 46 27.07 -6.09 4.87
C CYS A 46 26.48 -7.48 4.71
N LYS A 47 27.34 -8.52 4.65
CA LYS A 47 26.92 -9.93 4.57
C LYS A 47 25.82 -10.19 3.52
N GLY A 48 25.90 -9.55 2.34
CA GLY A 48 24.92 -9.72 1.26
C GLY A 48 23.68 -8.81 1.32
N LYS A 49 23.53 -7.95 2.33
CA LYS A 49 22.43 -6.97 2.42
C LYS A 49 22.33 -6.05 1.22
N CYS A 50 23.48 -5.62 0.68
CA CYS A 50 23.51 -4.77 -0.53
C CYS A 50 22.85 -5.42 -1.75
N TYR A 51 22.94 -6.76 -1.88
CA TYR A 51 22.29 -7.49 -2.96
C TYR A 51 20.77 -7.55 -2.73
N VAL A 52 20.34 -7.83 -1.50
CA VAL A 52 18.92 -7.89 -1.11
C VAL A 52 18.23 -6.55 -1.35
N GLU A 53 18.86 -5.44 -0.92
CA GLU A 53 18.36 -4.09 -1.14
C GLU A 53 18.17 -3.77 -2.63
N LYS A 54 19.11 -4.20 -3.48
CA LYS A 54 19.00 -4.02 -4.94
C LYS A 54 17.85 -4.84 -5.53
N GLU A 55 17.65 -6.07 -5.10
CA GLU A 55 16.53 -6.92 -5.56
C GLU A 55 15.16 -6.39 -5.09
N LEU A 56 15.07 -5.85 -3.88
CA LEU A 56 13.86 -5.18 -3.39
C LEU A 56 13.55 -3.93 -4.23
N ALA A 57 14.54 -3.08 -4.47
CA ALA A 57 14.36 -1.87 -5.29
C ALA A 57 13.96 -2.18 -6.74
N LYS A 58 14.39 -3.31 -7.31
CA LYS A 58 13.94 -3.76 -8.64
C LYS A 58 12.46 -4.13 -8.63
N THR A 59 11.99 -4.79 -7.57
CA THR A 59 10.59 -5.19 -7.42
C THR A 59 9.68 -3.96 -7.30
N GLU A 60 10.10 -2.94 -6.56
CA GLU A 60 9.39 -1.66 -6.45
C GLU A 60 9.34 -0.92 -7.79
N LYS A 61 10.47 -0.82 -8.49
CA LYS A 61 10.54 -0.17 -9.82
C LYS A 61 9.71 -0.92 -10.86
N GLN A 62 9.69 -2.25 -10.83
CA GLN A 62 8.84 -3.05 -11.70
C GLN A 62 7.36 -2.81 -11.40
N SER A 63 6.97 -2.67 -10.13
CA SER A 63 5.61 -2.28 -9.76
C SER A 63 5.23 -0.91 -10.34
N ASN A 64 6.13 0.07 -10.28
CA ASN A 64 5.89 1.42 -10.78
C ASN A 64 5.90 1.51 -12.33
N ASN A 65 6.71 0.70 -13.00
CA ASN A 65 6.77 0.63 -14.48
C ASN A 65 5.73 -0.33 -15.08
N SER A 66 4.99 -1.09 -14.24
CA SER A 66 3.83 -1.88 -14.67
C SER A 66 2.57 -1.03 -14.88
N GLN A 67 2.73 0.29 -15.10
CA GLN A 67 1.68 1.14 -15.64
C GLN A 67 1.41 0.72 -17.09
N ASN A 68 0.44 -0.19 -17.25
CA ASN A 68 -0.27 -0.66 -18.46
C ASN A 68 -0.31 -2.18 -18.61
N ILE A 69 -0.49 -2.95 -17.53
CA ILE A 69 -1.30 -4.17 -17.69
C ILE A 69 -2.76 -3.71 -17.65
N LYS A 70 -3.31 -3.36 -18.81
CA LYS A 70 -4.76 -3.20 -19.00
C LYS A 70 -5.39 -4.59 -18.81
N ILE A 71 -5.59 -5.01 -17.57
CA ILE A 71 -6.42 -6.16 -17.26
C ILE A 71 -7.86 -5.67 -17.35
N ASN A 72 -8.38 -5.56 -18.58
CA ASN A 72 -9.79 -5.30 -18.84
C ASN A 72 -10.62 -6.38 -18.12
N GLY A 73 -11.08 -6.08 -16.90
CA GLY A 73 -11.89 -6.99 -16.10
C GLY A 73 -11.65 -6.96 -14.59
N LEU A 74 -10.49 -6.50 -14.10
CA LEU A 74 -10.20 -6.52 -12.66
C LEU A 74 -10.78 -5.31 -11.91
N ASP A 75 -10.94 -4.18 -12.61
CA ASP A 75 -11.55 -2.95 -12.07
C ASP A 75 -13.02 -3.16 -11.65
N VAL A 76 -13.74 -4.08 -12.31
CA VAL A 76 -15.13 -4.39 -11.98
C VAL A 76 -15.26 -5.14 -10.64
N PHE A 77 -14.26 -5.97 -10.29
CA PHE A 77 -14.30 -6.75 -9.06
C PHE A 77 -13.89 -5.95 -7.81
N LEU A 78 -13.01 -4.95 -7.96
CA LEU A 78 -12.54 -4.13 -6.84
C LEU A 78 -13.51 -3.01 -6.46
N PHE A 79 -14.34 -2.53 -7.41
CA PHE A 79 -15.25 -1.41 -7.16
C PHE A 79 -16.52 -1.83 -6.40
N GLN A 80 -16.95 -3.10 -6.48
CA GLN A 80 -18.19 -3.54 -5.84
C GLN A 80 -18.08 -3.74 -4.31
N GLU A 81 -16.90 -4.11 -3.78
CA GLU A 81 -16.77 -4.39 -2.33
C GLU A 81 -16.54 -3.12 -1.49
N ILE A 82 -15.94 -2.06 -2.05
CA ILE A 82 -15.63 -0.84 -1.28
C ILE A 82 -16.86 0.07 -1.10
N LEU A 83 -17.85 -0.03 -1.99
CA LEU A 83 -18.98 0.92 -2.04
C LEU A 83 -20.30 0.41 -1.44
N SER A 84 -20.32 -0.77 -0.82
CA SER A 84 -21.46 -1.21 -0.02
C SER A 84 -21.42 -0.61 1.39
N PHE A 85 -21.22 0.71 1.50
CA PHE A 85 -21.59 1.43 2.72
C PHE A 85 -23.10 1.60 2.68
N SER A 86 -23.82 0.70 3.35
CA SER A 86 -25.24 0.91 3.62
C SER A 86 -25.31 2.13 4.53
N ASP A 87 -25.60 3.29 3.92
CA ASP A 87 -26.06 4.49 4.60
C ASP A 87 -27.32 4.13 5.39
N LYS A 88 -27.12 3.66 6.61
CA LYS A 88 -28.15 3.66 7.64
C LYS A 88 -27.90 4.89 8.46
N ASN A 89 -28.33 6.04 7.94
CA ASN A 89 -28.67 7.19 8.74
C ASN A 89 -29.76 6.79 9.74
N GLN A 90 -29.34 6.26 10.88
CA GLN A 90 -30.18 6.11 12.05
C GLN A 90 -29.40 6.55 13.27
N PHE A 91 -29.29 7.86 13.43
CA PHE A 91 -29.15 8.47 14.76
C PHE A 91 -30.43 9.24 15.04
N ASP A 92 -31.45 8.50 15.49
CA ASP A 92 -32.59 9.06 16.21
C ASP A 92 -32.05 9.54 17.57
N ILE A 93 -31.69 10.82 17.68
CA ILE A 93 -31.42 11.44 18.99
C ILE A 93 -32.73 12.13 19.45
N PRO A 94 -33.30 11.74 20.61
CA PRO A 94 -34.54 12.30 21.08
C PRO A 94 -34.33 13.77 21.47
N ILE A 95 -35.11 14.66 20.85
CA ILE A 95 -35.15 16.08 21.17
C ILE A 95 -35.71 16.26 22.59
N LYS A 96 -34.84 16.39 23.58
CA LYS A 96 -35.22 16.96 24.88
C LYS A 96 -35.06 18.48 24.81
N LYS A 97 -36.17 19.19 24.66
CA LYS A 97 -36.23 20.65 24.83
C LYS A 97 -35.72 21.01 26.23
N SER A 98 -34.65 21.79 26.31
CA SER A 98 -34.36 22.62 27.47
C SER A 98 -33.69 23.90 27.00
N ASN A 99 -34.29 25.02 27.38
CA ASN A 99 -33.92 26.37 26.98
C ASN A 99 -32.52 26.72 27.48
N SER A 100 -31.64 27.26 26.61
CA SER A 100 -30.81 28.45 26.89
C SER A 100 -29.72 28.65 25.83
N HIS A 101 -29.68 29.88 25.32
CA HIS A 101 -28.62 30.58 24.60
C HIS A 101 -27.97 29.93 23.37
N ASP A 102 -28.32 30.53 22.23
CA ASP A 102 -27.79 30.34 20.89
C ASP A 102 -26.25 30.44 20.86
N VAL A 103 -25.58 29.34 20.51
CA VAL A 103 -24.19 29.35 20.07
C VAL A 103 -24.20 28.76 18.67
N GLY A 104 -24.20 29.67 17.68
CA GLY A 104 -24.09 29.31 16.26
C GLY A 104 -22.78 28.58 16.00
N PHE A 105 -22.84 27.26 15.85
CA PHE A 105 -21.74 26.47 15.33
C PHE A 105 -21.62 26.75 13.83
N TYR A 106 -20.66 27.61 13.45
CA TYR A 106 -20.23 27.74 12.06
C TYR A 106 -19.38 26.51 11.69
N PRO A 107 -19.81 25.64 10.75
CA PRO A 107 -18.89 24.68 10.14
C PRO A 107 -17.91 25.47 9.27
N SER A 108 -16.65 25.49 9.67
CA SER A 108 -15.60 26.20 8.96
C SER A 108 -15.33 25.52 7.61
N GLU A 109 -15.76 26.09 6.49
CA GLU A 109 -15.52 25.63 5.11
C GLU A 109 -14.04 25.81 4.66
N TYR A 110 -13.08 25.30 5.43
CA TYR A 110 -11.66 25.59 5.19
C TYR A 110 -10.92 24.57 4.31
N PHE A 111 -11.59 23.60 3.69
CA PHE A 111 -10.88 22.47 3.05
C PHE A 111 -11.02 22.29 1.53
N THR A 112 -11.39 23.31 0.76
CA THR A 112 -11.46 23.18 -0.71
C THR A 112 -10.56 24.13 -1.52
N ARG A 113 -9.67 24.92 -0.89
CA ARG A 113 -8.91 25.99 -1.60
C ARG A 113 -7.38 25.94 -1.49
N ILE A 114 -6.74 24.77 -1.36
CA ILE A 114 -5.26 24.68 -1.25
C ILE A 114 -4.59 23.96 -2.43
N PHE A 115 -5.30 23.67 -3.52
CA PHE A 115 -4.66 23.11 -4.73
C PHE A 115 -4.98 23.92 -5.98
N HIS A 116 -4.17 24.95 -6.22
CA HIS A 116 -3.97 25.47 -7.56
C HIS A 116 -2.47 25.78 -7.77
N PRO A 117 -1.89 25.38 -8.92
CA PRO A 117 -0.48 25.62 -9.22
C PRO A 117 -0.20 27.12 -9.44
N PRO A 118 1.06 27.58 -9.28
CA PRO A 118 1.42 28.98 -9.49
C PRO A 118 1.20 29.37 -10.95
N LEU A 119 0.52 30.50 -11.15
CA LEU A 119 0.42 31.15 -12.45
C LEU A 119 1.70 31.97 -12.65
N VAL A 120 2.37 31.74 -13.78
CA VAL A 120 3.51 32.54 -14.27
C VAL A 120 3.10 33.96 -14.59
#